data_AF-A0ABD2P3J7-F1
#
_entry.id   AF-A0ABD2P3J7-F1
#
_cell.length_a   1.000
_cell.length_b   1.000
_cell.length_c   1.000
_cell.angle_alpha   90.00
_cell.angle_beta   90.00
_cell.angle_gamma   90.00
#
_symmetry.space_group_name_H-M   'P 1'
#
loop_
_entity.id
_entity.type
_entity.pdbx_description
1 polymer ?
#
loop_
_entity_poly.entity_id
_entity_poly.type
_entity_poly.pdbx_seq_one_letter_code
_entity_poly.pdbx_strand_id
1 'polypeptide(L)'
;MNVKSMKKSLIKKYKQTETDYNKLKELLDMELKEKSTTSFKELQEIIIKLLSETTIVTTKKYASTEKEGWMTRIIYGKIKQINKVYKSMVKNRDSHYLKQQFKIQDRDTKKCIKEAKREFFKNQLQSAEGNSKKLWSIIKNLENEEHLQANDIRELESEDGTVTTCRKQISTILNNHFVTVGANLAKKINSQNPGRL
;
A
#
# COMPACT_ATOMS: atom_id res chain seq x y z
N MET A 1 16.63 -12.71 -2.43
CA MET A 1 15.60 -11.68 -2.24
C MET A 1 15.32 -11.57 -0.74
N ASN A 2 15.67 -10.45 -0.11
CA ASN A 2 15.46 -10.22 1.32
C ASN A 2 13.96 -9.92 1.56
N VAL A 3 13.26 -10.82 2.25
CA VAL A 3 11.81 -10.74 2.51
C VAL A 3 11.45 -9.58 3.45
N LYS A 4 12.44 -8.88 4.03
CA LYS A 4 12.21 -7.67 4.84
C LYS A 4 11.67 -6.47 4.04
N SER A 5 11.73 -6.49 2.70
CA SER A 5 11.29 -5.34 1.88
C SER A 5 9.79 -5.35 1.48
N MET A 6 8.99 -6.32 1.92
CA MET A 6 7.58 -6.48 1.47
C MET A 6 6.55 -6.23 2.59
N LYS A 7 6.75 -5.17 3.39
CA LYS A 7 5.77 -4.76 4.39
C LYS A 7 5.60 -3.23 4.40
N LYS A 8 4.77 -2.69 3.51
CA LYS A 8 4.02 -1.47 3.81
C LYS A 8 2.60 -1.88 4.14
N SER A 9 2.23 -1.64 5.39
CA SER A 9 0.94 -1.96 5.97
C SER A 9 0.15 -0.68 6.18
N LEU A 10 -1.08 -0.61 5.67
CA LEU A 10 -2.00 0.48 6.00
C LEU A 10 -2.32 0.39 7.50
N ILE A 11 -2.15 1.49 8.26
CA ILE A 11 -2.45 1.47 9.70
C ILE A 11 -3.96 1.62 9.87
N LYS A 12 -4.64 0.53 10.23
CA LYS A 12 -6.06 0.57 10.58
C LYS A 12 -6.21 0.77 12.09
N LYS A 13 -7.23 1.51 12.48
CA LYS A 13 -7.60 1.76 13.88
C LYS A 13 -8.92 1.05 14.16
N TYR A 14 -9.00 0.34 15.26
CA TYR A 14 -10.27 -0.15 15.80
C TYR A 14 -10.35 0.18 17.29
N LYS A 15 -11.57 0.25 17.81
CA LYS A 15 -11.84 0.45 19.23
C LYS A 15 -11.95 -0.93 19.88
N GLN A 16 -11.15 -1.19 20.90
CA GLN A 16 -11.31 -2.36 21.76
C GLN A 16 -11.76 -1.86 23.14
N THR A 17 -12.83 -2.45 23.65
CA THR A 17 -13.27 -2.29 25.03
C THR A 17 -12.58 -3.36 25.88
N GLU A 18 -11.84 -2.95 26.89
CA GLU A 18 -11.25 -3.87 27.86
C GLU A 18 -11.77 -3.46 29.24
N THR A 19 -12.42 -4.40 29.92
CA THR A 19 -13.00 -4.19 31.24
C THR A 19 -12.09 -4.85 32.26
N ASP A 20 -11.67 -4.09 33.27
CA ASP A 20 -10.91 -4.65 34.39
C ASP A 20 -11.84 -5.41 35.33
N TYR A 21 -11.95 -6.73 35.10
CA TYR A 21 -12.84 -7.60 35.86
C TYR A 21 -12.47 -7.71 37.35
N ASN A 22 -11.20 -7.50 37.71
CA ASN A 22 -10.77 -7.54 39.11
C ASN A 22 -11.23 -6.29 39.84
N LYS A 23 -11.02 -5.12 39.23
CA LYS A 23 -11.50 -3.84 39.77
C LYS A 23 -13.03 -3.77 39.82
N LEU A 24 -13.70 -4.33 38.81
CA LEU A 24 -15.16 -4.45 38.79
C LEU A 24 -15.66 -5.29 39.98
N LYS A 25 -14.99 -6.42 40.25
CA LYS A 25 -15.36 -7.31 41.35
C LYS A 25 -15.14 -6.64 42.71
N GLU A 26 -14.02 -5.95 42.90
CA GLU A 26 -13.75 -5.19 44.14
C GLU A 26 -14.79 -4.09 44.39
N LEU A 27 -15.14 -3.32 43.35
CA LEU A 27 -16.16 -2.26 43.45
C LEU A 27 -17.56 -2.85 43.71
N LEU A 28 -17.89 -3.98 43.08
CA LEU A 28 -19.16 -4.68 43.31
C LEU A 28 -19.25 -5.20 44.74
N ASP A 29 -18.17 -5.81 45.27
CA ASP A 29 -18.12 -6.32 46.63
C ASP A 29 -18.17 -5.20 47.69
N MET A 30 -17.68 -3.99 47.38
CA MET A 30 -17.83 -2.82 48.25
C MET A 30 -19.25 -2.25 48.22
N GLU A 31 -19.83 -2.06 47.03
CA GLU A 31 -21.17 -1.49 46.88
C GLU A 31 -22.26 -2.40 47.46
N LEU A 32 -22.09 -3.73 47.34
CA LEU A 32 -22.99 -4.72 47.94
C LEU A 32 -22.87 -4.83 49.47
N LYS A 33 -21.75 -4.37 50.06
CA LYS A 33 -21.60 -4.29 51.52
C LYS A 33 -22.25 -3.03 52.10
N GLU A 34 -22.29 -1.93 51.35
CA GLU A 34 -22.90 -0.67 51.80
C GLU A 34 -24.41 -0.61 51.54
N LYS A 35 -24.92 -1.28 50.50
CA LYS A 35 -26.34 -1.28 50.16
C LYS A 35 -26.91 -2.70 50.24
N SER A 36 -27.87 -2.93 51.15
CA SER A 36 -28.67 -4.15 51.14
C SER A 36 -29.62 -4.13 49.93
N THR A 37 -29.14 -4.62 48.79
CA THR A 37 -29.91 -4.64 47.56
C THR A 37 -31.16 -5.50 47.76
N THR A 38 -32.35 -4.91 47.59
CA THR A 38 -33.61 -5.60 47.91
C THR A 38 -34.28 -6.17 46.65
N SER A 39 -33.82 -5.76 45.46
CA SER A 39 -34.33 -6.23 44.17
C SER A 39 -33.23 -6.51 43.15
N PHE A 40 -33.40 -7.56 42.35
CA PHE A 40 -32.50 -7.93 41.25
C PHE A 40 -32.32 -6.81 40.21
N LYS A 41 -33.35 -5.97 40.03
CA LYS A 41 -33.31 -4.86 39.07
C LYS A 41 -32.33 -3.76 39.51
N GLU A 42 -32.27 -3.48 40.80
CA GLU A 42 -31.33 -2.51 41.38
C GLU A 42 -29.89 -3.02 41.24
N LEU A 43 -29.68 -4.33 41.46
CA LEU A 43 -28.39 -4.98 41.25
C LEU A 43 -27.93 -4.89 39.78
N GLN A 44 -28.86 -5.08 38.83
CA GLN A 44 -28.55 -4.96 37.41
C GLN A 44 -28.13 -3.54 37.02
N GLU A 45 -28.81 -2.51 37.55
CA GLU A 45 -28.47 -1.11 37.29
C GLU A 45 -27.09 -0.74 37.86
N ILE A 46 -26.76 -1.23 39.07
CA ILE A 46 -25.43 -1.04 39.67
C ILE A 46 -24.34 -1.68 38.80
N ILE A 47 -24.55 -2.92 38.34
CA ILE A 47 -23.57 -3.61 37.49
C ILE A 47 -23.37 -2.88 36.16
N ILE A 48 -24.44 -2.42 35.50
CA ILE A 48 -24.34 -1.68 34.24
C ILE A 48 -23.56 -0.37 34.44
N LYS A 49 -23.82 0.34 35.54
CA LYS A 49 -23.08 1.56 35.89
C LYS A 49 -21.60 1.27 36.12
N LEU A 50 -21.27 0.29 36.95
CA LEU A 50 -19.88 -0.08 37.26
C LEU A 50 -19.13 -0.59 36.02
N LEU A 51 -19.80 -1.32 35.12
CA LEU A 51 -19.22 -1.72 33.84
C LEU A 51 -18.88 -0.51 32.97
N SER A 52 -19.71 0.53 32.96
CA SER A 52 -19.42 1.76 32.21
C SER A 52 -18.21 2.53 32.77
N GLU A 53 -18.00 2.48 34.09
CA GLU A 53 -16.91 3.17 34.79
C GLU A 53 -15.57 2.40 34.72
N THR A 54 -15.63 1.07 34.69
CA THR A 54 -14.45 0.19 34.68
C THR A 54 -13.98 -0.22 33.28
N THR A 55 -14.79 0.02 32.26
CA THR A 55 -14.43 -0.31 30.87
C THR A 55 -13.59 0.81 30.27
N ILE A 56 -12.31 0.53 30.02
CA ILE A 56 -11.42 1.45 29.34
C ILE A 56 -11.50 1.16 27.83
N VAL A 57 -11.97 2.15 27.07
CA VAL A 57 -11.93 2.09 25.60
C VAL A 57 -10.53 2.46 25.14
N THR A 58 -9.73 1.47 24.78
CA THR A 58 -8.39 1.73 24.22
C THR A 58 -8.42 1.68 22.69
N THR A 59 -7.73 2.64 22.06
CA THR A 59 -7.57 2.65 20.61
C THR A 59 -6.23 2.02 20.25
N LYS A 60 -6.24 0.77 19.81
CA LYS A 60 -5.02 0.09 19.36
C LYS A 60 -4.81 0.36 17.87
N LYS A 61 -3.59 0.77 17.53
CA LYS A 61 -3.11 0.85 16.13
C LYS A 61 -2.52 -0.50 15.77
N TYR A 62 -2.93 -1.08 14.66
CA TYR A 62 -2.27 -2.26 14.11
C TYR A 62 -1.85 -2.00 12.67
N ALA A 63 -0.71 -2.57 12.31
CA ALA A 63 -0.28 -2.69 10.94
C ALA A 63 -1.24 -3.65 10.21
N SER A 64 -2.13 -3.14 9.37
CA SER A 64 -2.89 -4.01 8.47
C SER A 64 -1.92 -4.56 7.43
N THR A 65 -1.63 -5.86 7.49
CA THR A 65 -1.05 -6.59 6.36
C THR A 65 -2.12 -6.77 5.28
N GLU A 66 -2.72 -5.67 4.81
CA GLU A 66 -3.42 -5.70 3.53
C GLU A 66 -2.39 -6.12 2.52
N LYS A 67 -2.52 -7.37 2.08
CA LYS A 67 -1.71 -7.92 1.02
C LYS A 67 -1.93 -6.98 -0.16
N GLU A 68 -0.84 -6.49 -0.75
CA GLU A 68 -0.92 -5.75 -2.01
C GLU A 68 -1.87 -6.51 -2.94
N GLY A 69 -2.81 -5.84 -3.61
CA GLY A 69 -3.96 -6.53 -4.23
C GLY A 69 -3.60 -7.60 -5.27
N TRP A 70 -2.36 -7.62 -5.76
CA TRP A 70 -1.80 -8.67 -6.63
C TRP A 70 -1.32 -9.92 -5.88
N MET A 71 -1.20 -9.90 -4.54
CA MET A 71 -0.62 -10.97 -3.73
C MET A 71 -1.67 -12.02 -3.34
N THR A 72 -1.90 -12.95 -4.26
CA THR A 72 -2.81 -14.10 -4.10
C THR A 72 -2.26 -15.15 -3.11
N ARG A 73 -3.16 -15.96 -2.52
CA ARG A 73 -2.81 -17.10 -1.64
C ARG A 73 -1.80 -18.06 -2.29
N ILE A 74 -1.89 -18.24 -3.61
CA ILE A 74 -0.99 -19.10 -4.40
C ILE A 74 0.45 -18.56 -4.38
N ILE A 75 0.63 -17.25 -4.64
CA ILE A 75 1.93 -16.59 -4.62
C ILE A 75 2.55 -16.65 -3.23
N TYR A 76 1.73 -16.41 -2.20
CA TYR A 76 2.18 -16.54 -0.82
C TYR A 76 2.65 -17.97 -0.51
N GLY A 77 1.94 -18.99 -1.00
CA GLY A 77 2.35 -20.39 -0.90
C GLY A 77 3.71 -20.66 -1.54
N LYS A 78 3.93 -20.17 -2.77
CA LYS A 78 5.21 -20.28 -3.48
C LYS A 78 6.36 -19.59 -2.73
N ILE A 79 6.14 -18.39 -2.21
CA ILE A 79 7.12 -17.68 -1.37
C ILE A 79 7.43 -18.49 -0.10
N LYS A 80 6.43 -19.11 0.54
CA LYS A 80 6.66 -19.94 1.72
C LYS A 80 7.49 -21.18 1.38
N GLN A 81 7.21 -21.83 0.26
CA GLN A 81 7.97 -22.98 -0.24
C GLN A 81 9.43 -22.60 -0.53
N ILE A 82 9.65 -21.48 -1.21
CA ILE A 82 11.01 -21.05 -1.53
C ILE A 82 11.83 -20.72 -0.29
N ASN A 83 11.19 -20.08 0.71
CA ASN A 83 11.82 -19.78 1.98
C ASN A 83 12.18 -21.05 2.75
N LYS A 84 11.39 -22.12 2.62
CA LYS A 84 11.70 -23.43 3.20
C LYS A 84 12.95 -24.01 2.54
N VAL A 85 13.02 -24.03 1.21
CA VAL A 85 14.19 -24.54 0.48
C VAL A 85 15.44 -23.69 0.76
N TYR A 86 15.31 -22.37 0.80
CA TYR A 86 16.40 -21.48 1.19
C TYR A 86 16.94 -21.80 2.58
N LYS A 87 16.07 -21.97 3.58
CA LYS A 87 16.48 -22.36 4.93
C LYS A 87 17.22 -23.69 4.95
N SER A 88 16.75 -24.69 4.18
CA SER A 88 17.44 -25.97 4.05
C SER A 88 18.80 -25.84 3.36
N MET A 89 18.89 -25.03 2.30
CA MET A 89 20.13 -24.77 1.56
C MET A 89 21.18 -24.05 2.43
N VAL A 90 20.75 -23.10 3.26
CA VAL A 90 21.65 -22.39 4.19
C VAL A 90 22.21 -23.34 5.26
N LYS A 91 21.40 -24.30 5.71
CA LYS A 91 21.82 -25.33 6.68
C LYS A 91 22.74 -26.40 6.07
N ASN A 92 22.52 -26.76 4.81
CA ASN A 92 23.33 -27.74 4.09
C ASN A 92 23.88 -27.10 2.79
N ARG A 93 24.99 -26.36 2.95
CA ARG A 93 25.56 -25.52 1.89
C ARG A 93 26.19 -26.31 0.75
N ASP A 94 26.56 -27.56 0.96
CA ASP A 94 27.28 -28.36 -0.04
C ASP A 94 26.34 -29.17 -0.93
N SER A 95 25.05 -29.24 -0.57
CA SER A 95 24.04 -29.91 -1.39
C SER A 95 23.79 -29.17 -2.72
N HIS A 96 24.33 -29.72 -3.81
CA HIS A 96 24.06 -29.25 -5.18
C HIS A 96 22.56 -29.32 -5.53
N TYR A 97 21.88 -30.38 -5.08
CA TYR A 97 20.43 -30.55 -5.28
C TYR A 97 19.62 -29.39 -4.69
N LEU A 98 19.89 -28.97 -3.45
CA LEU A 98 19.15 -27.87 -2.81
C LEU A 98 19.39 -26.53 -3.52
N LYS A 99 20.61 -26.29 -4.00
CA LYS A 99 20.94 -25.08 -4.79
C LYS A 99 20.16 -25.06 -6.10
N GLN A 100 20.11 -26.19 -6.81
CA GLN A 100 19.37 -26.29 -8.08
C GLN A 100 17.87 -26.14 -7.87
N GLN A 101 17.31 -26.80 -6.86
CA GLN A 101 15.89 -26.67 -6.47
C GLN A 101 15.54 -25.22 -6.12
N PHE A 102 16.36 -24.55 -5.31
CA PHE A 102 16.15 -23.15 -4.98
C PHE A 102 16.13 -22.26 -6.23
N LYS A 103 17.11 -22.44 -7.14
CA LYS A 103 17.20 -21.65 -8.38
C LYS A 103 15.96 -21.79 -9.27
N ILE A 104 15.45 -23.02 -9.43
CA ILE A 104 14.24 -23.29 -10.22
C ILE A 104 13.04 -22.62 -9.56
N GLN A 105 12.82 -22.86 -8.27
CA GLN A 105 11.69 -22.29 -7.54
C GLN A 105 11.74 -20.76 -7.47
N ASP A 106 12.94 -20.15 -7.43
CA ASP A 106 13.15 -18.69 -7.43
C ASP A 106 12.73 -18.07 -8.74
N ARG A 107 13.18 -18.65 -9.85
CA ARG A 107 12.78 -18.21 -11.18
C ARG A 107 11.28 -18.32 -11.37
N ASP A 108 10.68 -19.45 -11.00
CA ASP A 108 9.25 -19.68 -11.18
C ASP A 108 8.40 -18.77 -10.30
N THR A 109 8.82 -18.56 -9.04
CA THR A 109 8.13 -17.64 -8.11
C THR A 109 8.22 -16.20 -8.62
N LYS A 110 9.38 -15.75 -9.09
CA LYS A 110 9.56 -14.41 -9.69
C LYS A 110 8.69 -14.22 -10.93
N LYS A 111 8.61 -15.25 -11.79
CA LYS A 111 7.74 -15.23 -12.98
C LYS A 111 6.28 -15.05 -12.57
N CYS A 112 5.77 -15.87 -11.64
CA CYS A 112 4.40 -15.75 -11.15
C CYS A 112 4.11 -14.38 -10.52
N ILE A 113 5.04 -13.82 -9.73
CA ILE A 113 4.89 -12.48 -9.15
C ILE A 113 4.79 -11.42 -10.24
N LYS A 114 5.66 -11.50 -11.27
CA LYS A 114 5.66 -10.55 -12.39
C LYS A 114 4.34 -10.58 -13.15
N GLU A 115 3.83 -11.79 -13.44
CA GLU A 115 2.55 -11.99 -14.13
C GLU A 115 1.38 -11.46 -13.31
N ALA A 116 1.31 -11.79 -12.03
CA ALA A 116 0.24 -11.32 -11.14
C ALA A 116 0.22 -9.80 -10.98
N LYS A 117 1.41 -9.17 -10.83
CA LYS A 117 1.52 -7.70 -10.80
C LYS A 117 1.02 -7.10 -12.11
N ARG A 118 1.47 -7.63 -13.25
CA ARG A 118 1.07 -7.16 -14.58
C ARG A 118 -0.45 -7.23 -14.75
N GLU A 119 -1.06 -8.36 -14.43
CA GLU A 119 -2.49 -8.57 -14.56
C GLU A 119 -3.29 -7.65 -13.64
N PHE A 120 -2.89 -7.56 -12.36
CA PHE A 120 -3.53 -6.68 -11.40
C PHE A 120 -3.52 -5.22 -11.83
N PHE A 121 -2.37 -4.69 -12.25
CA PHE A 121 -2.27 -3.30 -12.72
C PHE A 121 -2.95 -3.10 -14.06
N LYS A 122 -2.91 -4.09 -14.97
CA LYS A 122 -3.69 -4.04 -16.22
C LYS A 122 -5.18 -3.85 -15.92
N ASN A 123 -5.73 -4.65 -15.00
CA ASN A 123 -7.14 -4.56 -14.63
C ASN A 123 -7.48 -3.23 -13.95
N GLN A 124 -6.58 -2.71 -13.11
CA GLN A 124 -6.76 -1.36 -12.54
C GLN A 124 -6.78 -0.26 -13.59
N LEU A 125 -5.86 -0.30 -14.56
CA LEU A 125 -5.79 0.68 -15.64
C LEU A 125 -7.03 0.61 -16.53
N GLN A 126 -7.49 -0.61 -16.88
CA GLN A 126 -8.75 -0.80 -17.62
C GLN A 126 -9.95 -0.25 -16.84
N SER A 127 -10.00 -0.44 -15.51
CA SER A 127 -11.06 0.12 -14.67
C SER A 127 -11.05 1.66 -14.56
N ALA A 128 -9.98 2.30 -15.04
CA ALA A 128 -9.81 3.75 -15.05
C ALA A 128 -9.90 4.35 -16.46
N GLU A 129 -10.22 3.53 -17.46
CA GLU A 129 -10.46 3.99 -18.83
C GLU A 129 -11.56 5.07 -18.85
N GLY A 130 -11.33 6.14 -19.61
CA GLY A 130 -12.21 7.31 -19.64
C GLY A 130 -12.14 8.22 -18.41
N ASN A 131 -11.37 7.89 -17.36
CA ASN A 131 -11.20 8.73 -16.18
C ASN A 131 -9.72 9.05 -15.92
N SER A 132 -9.25 10.14 -16.51
CA SER A 132 -7.87 10.61 -16.39
C SER A 132 -7.44 10.83 -14.93
N LYS A 133 -8.32 11.34 -14.07
CA LYS A 133 -8.00 11.58 -12.65
C LYS A 133 -7.70 10.26 -11.92
N LYS A 134 -8.51 9.23 -12.16
CA LYS A 134 -8.32 7.90 -11.59
C LYS A 134 -7.07 7.22 -12.15
N LEU A 135 -6.83 7.35 -13.46
CA LEU A 135 -5.62 6.84 -14.12
C LEU A 135 -4.35 7.43 -13.48
N TRP A 136 -4.29 8.76 -13.35
CA TRP A 136 -3.17 9.45 -12.72
C TRP A 136 -3.00 9.09 -11.24
N SER A 137 -4.10 8.85 -10.52
CA SER A 137 -4.01 8.35 -9.14
C SER A 137 -3.36 6.96 -9.09
N ILE A 138 -3.67 6.06 -10.02
CA ILE A 138 -3.06 4.71 -10.09
C ILE A 138 -1.57 4.82 -10.42
N ILE A 139 -1.20 5.66 -11.39
CA ILE A 139 0.20 5.90 -11.77
C ILE A 139 0.99 6.49 -10.61
N LYS A 140 0.45 7.51 -9.93
CA LYS A 140 1.08 8.13 -8.75
C LYS A 140 1.31 7.12 -7.63
N ASN A 141 0.36 6.20 -7.42
CA ASN A 141 0.51 5.13 -6.44
C ASN A 141 1.58 4.09 -6.83
N LEU A 142 1.87 3.91 -8.13
CA LEU A 142 2.89 3.00 -8.65
C LEU A 142 4.31 3.56 -8.52
N GLU A 143 4.47 4.87 -8.63
CA GLU A 143 5.78 5.53 -8.72
C GLU A 143 6.54 5.57 -7.37
N ASN A 144 5.84 5.35 -6.25
CA ASN A 144 6.34 5.36 -4.88
C ASN A 144 7.01 6.68 -4.41
N GLU A 145 6.54 7.12 -3.24
CA GLU A 145 6.75 8.39 -2.52
C GLU A 145 8.20 8.77 -2.14
N GLU A 146 9.25 8.08 -2.59
CA GLU A 146 10.63 8.42 -2.22
C GLU A 146 11.17 9.65 -2.96
N HIS A 147 10.55 10.03 -4.07
CA HIS A 147 10.88 11.23 -4.85
C HIS A 147 10.09 12.48 -4.42
N LEU A 148 9.49 12.50 -3.22
CA LEU A 148 8.82 13.70 -2.71
C LEU A 148 9.77 14.87 -2.37
N GLN A 149 11.08 14.72 -2.58
CA GLN A 149 11.93 15.88 -2.82
C GLN A 149 11.62 16.40 -4.22
N ALA A 150 10.56 17.22 -4.32
CA ALA A 150 10.22 17.93 -5.53
C ALA A 150 11.42 18.78 -5.94
N ASN A 151 12.16 18.31 -6.96
CA ASN A 151 13.09 19.16 -7.70
C ASN A 151 12.24 20.12 -8.52
N ASP A 152 11.76 21.18 -7.86
CA ASP A 152 10.95 22.22 -8.48
C ASP A 152 11.82 22.94 -9.54
N ILE A 153 11.34 22.97 -10.77
CA ILE A 153 11.98 23.73 -11.86
C ILE A 153 11.82 25.22 -11.51
N ARG A 154 12.94 25.87 -11.19
CA ARG A 154 12.95 27.29 -10.75
C ARG A 154 12.92 28.26 -11.93
N GLU A 155 13.51 27.86 -13.04
CA GLU A 155 13.64 28.68 -14.24
C GLU A 155 13.65 27.79 -15.48
N LEU A 156 13.13 28.34 -16.58
CA LEU A 156 13.11 27.72 -17.88
C LEU A 156 13.54 28.76 -18.92
N GLU A 157 14.56 28.45 -19.71
CA GLU A 157 14.97 29.25 -20.86
C GLU A 157 14.28 28.73 -22.13
N SER A 158 13.60 29.62 -22.86
CA SER A 158 12.97 29.30 -24.14
C SER A 158 14.00 29.39 -25.28
N GLU A 159 13.71 28.81 -26.46
CA GLU A 159 14.60 28.87 -27.64
C GLU A 159 14.95 30.31 -28.07
N ASP A 160 14.08 31.28 -27.75
CA ASP A 160 14.29 32.71 -28.01
C ASP A 160 15.18 33.42 -26.95
N GLY A 161 15.83 32.67 -26.04
CA GLY A 161 16.67 33.20 -24.97
C GLY A 161 15.90 33.87 -23.82
N THR A 162 14.58 33.73 -23.80
CA THR A 162 13.74 34.31 -22.74
C THR A 162 13.70 33.39 -21.52
N VAL A 163 14.12 33.90 -20.35
CA VAL A 163 14.09 33.15 -19.08
C VAL A 163 12.77 33.40 -18.34
N THR A 164 12.08 32.31 -18.02
CA THR A 164 10.80 32.32 -17.30
C THR A 164 10.95 31.67 -15.93
N THR A 165 10.62 32.41 -14.86
CA THR A 165 10.62 31.91 -13.47
C THR A 165 9.20 31.66 -12.93
N CYS A 166 8.17 32.07 -13.67
CA CYS A 166 6.78 31.91 -13.26
C CYS A 166 6.30 30.47 -13.47
N ARG A 167 6.00 29.76 -12.38
CA ARG A 167 5.53 28.35 -12.39
C ARG A 167 4.38 28.07 -13.36
N LYS A 168 3.40 28.98 -13.46
CA LYS A 168 2.27 28.81 -14.39
C LYS A 168 2.72 28.87 -15.85
N GLN A 169 3.59 29.83 -16.17
CA GLN A 169 4.12 29.97 -17.53
C GLN A 169 5.04 28.80 -17.89
N ILE A 170 5.91 28.35 -16.98
CA ILE A 170 6.75 27.14 -17.16
C ILE A 170 5.87 25.93 -17.47
N SER A 171 4.80 25.69 -16.70
CA SER A 171 3.88 24.59 -16.96
C SER A 171 3.21 24.70 -18.33
N THR A 172 2.78 25.90 -18.73
CA THR A 172 2.18 26.13 -20.06
C THR A 172 3.17 25.87 -21.18
N ILE A 173 4.42 26.34 -21.06
CA ILE A 173 5.46 26.13 -22.07
C ILE A 173 5.76 24.63 -22.21
N LEU A 174 5.94 23.92 -21.10
CA LEU A 174 6.18 22.47 -21.11
C LEU A 174 5.00 21.71 -21.72
N ASN A 175 3.76 22.03 -21.32
CA ASN A 175 2.56 21.41 -21.87
C ASN A 175 2.46 21.63 -23.38
N ASN A 176 2.67 22.87 -23.84
CA ASN A 176 2.64 23.21 -25.26
C ASN A 176 3.72 22.48 -26.04
N HIS A 177 4.94 22.42 -25.50
CA HIS A 177 6.05 21.67 -26.09
C HIS A 177 5.67 20.19 -26.26
N PHE A 178 5.28 19.48 -25.19
CA PHE A 178 4.99 18.05 -25.28
C PHE A 178 3.76 17.71 -26.13
N VAL A 179 2.74 18.59 -26.19
CA VAL A 179 1.57 18.40 -27.07
C VAL A 179 1.96 18.61 -28.55
N THR A 180 2.85 19.56 -28.85
CA THR A 180 3.21 19.90 -30.24
C THR A 180 4.31 19.02 -30.82
N VAL A 181 5.14 18.39 -29.99
CA VAL A 181 6.22 17.48 -30.44
C VAL A 181 5.71 16.43 -31.44
N GLY A 182 4.58 15.78 -31.15
CA GLY A 182 4.02 14.76 -32.04
C GLY A 182 3.61 15.31 -33.42
N ALA A 183 2.94 16.46 -33.43
CA ALA A 183 2.54 17.13 -34.68
C ALA A 183 3.75 17.61 -35.49
N ASN A 184 4.77 18.13 -34.81
CA ASN A 184 6.00 18.60 -35.45
C ASN A 184 6.82 17.45 -36.05
N LEU A 185 6.91 16.31 -35.34
CA LEU A 185 7.51 15.08 -35.86
C LEU A 185 6.76 14.54 -37.08
N ALA A 186 5.44 14.46 -37.02
CA ALA A 186 4.62 14.00 -38.15
C ALA A 186 4.81 14.89 -39.39
N LYS A 187 4.82 16.22 -39.22
CA LYS A 187 5.11 17.17 -40.30
C LYS A 187 6.50 16.96 -40.89
N LYS A 188 7.52 16.75 -40.06
CA LYS A 188 8.90 16.52 -40.50
C LYS A 188 9.03 15.23 -41.32
N ILE A 189 8.37 14.15 -40.89
CA ILE A 189 8.33 12.87 -41.62
C ILE A 189 7.68 13.05 -43.00
N ASN A 190 6.51 13.71 -43.06
CA ASN A 190 5.81 13.95 -44.31
C ASN A 190 6.58 14.88 -45.27
N SER A 191 7.33 15.84 -44.73
CA SER A 191 8.17 16.74 -45.54
C SER A 191 9.41 16.07 -46.15
N GLN A 192 9.88 14.97 -45.57
CA GLN A 192 11.08 14.25 -46.03
C GLN A 192 10.76 13.17 -47.07
N ASN A 193 9.50 12.77 -47.22
CA ASN A 193 9.10 11.76 -48.20
C ASN A 193 7.68 12.07 -48.75
N PRO A 194 7.54 13.04 -49.67
CA PRO A 194 6.23 13.43 -50.21
C PRO A 194 5.60 12.41 -51.18
N GLY A 195 6.15 11.19 -51.31
CA GLY A 195 5.69 10.20 -52.29
C GLY A 195 5.66 8.77 -51.76
N ARG A 196 4.57 8.39 -51.10
CA ARG A 196 4.09 6.99 -51.08
C ARG A 196 2.62 6.96 -50.66
N LEU A 197 1.75 7.21 -51.65
CA LEU A 197 0.44 6.57 -51.75
C LEU A 197 0.56 5.51 -52.83
#